data_AF-A0A3P8L6A9-F1
#
_entry.id   AF-A0A3P8L6A9-F1
#
_cell.length_a   1.000
_cell.length_b   1.000
_cell.length_c   1.000
_cell.angle_alpha   90.00
_cell.angle_beta   90.00
_cell.angle_gamma   90.00
#
_symmetry.space_group_name_H-M   'P 1'
#
loop_
_entity.id
_entity.type
_entity.pdbx_description
1 polymer ?
#
loop_
_entity_poly.entity_id
_entity_poly.type
_entity_poly.pdbx_seq_one_letter_code
_entity_poly.pdbx_strand_id
1 'polypeptide(L)'
;MDEMFGTQLRIFVRDLIGGELVAYPASEWLGQYAAVINGAIETWQQSLGGTIAITGTPEQGRVTVNDADRVIVLDEQWWAVAVDRDGIPISESAGDRL
;
A
#
# COMPACT_ATOMS: atom_id res chain seq x y z
N MET A 1 15.49 20.94 23.93
CA MET A 1 14.81 21.13 22.64
C MET A 1 14.68 19.73 22.05
N ASP A 2 13.72 18.95 22.56
CA ASP A 2 13.76 17.48 22.51
C ASP A 2 12.35 16.88 22.39
N GLU A 3 11.55 17.39 21.44
CA GLU A 3 10.17 16.91 21.19
C GLU A 3 9.93 16.52 19.73
N MET A 4 10.95 16.55 18.86
CA MET A 4 10.82 16.18 17.44
C MET A 4 11.23 14.73 17.10
N PHE A 5 11.68 13.93 18.08
CA PHE A 5 12.18 12.57 17.83
C PHE A 5 11.11 11.46 17.89
N GLY A 6 9.84 11.81 18.11
CA GLY A 6 8.77 10.83 18.30
C GLY A 6 8.01 10.44 17.03
N THR A 7 7.93 11.31 16.02
CA THR A 7 7.00 11.11 14.90
C THR A 7 7.71 10.61 13.65
N GLN A 8 7.20 9.52 13.08
CA GLN A 8 7.70 8.92 11.83
C GLN A 8 6.57 8.82 10.81
N LEU A 9 6.89 8.97 9.52
CA LEU A 9 5.95 8.66 8.45
C LEU A 9 6.14 7.20 8.02
N ARG A 10 5.07 6.42 8.04
CA ARG A 10 5.04 5.05 7.52
C ARG A 10 4.01 4.90 6.43
N ILE A 11 4.28 4.01 5.49
CA ILE A 11 3.32 3.62 4.46
C ILE A 11 2.84 2.22 4.77
N PHE A 12 1.53 2.09 4.96
CA PHE A 12 0.88 0.81 5.12
C PHE A 12 0.43 0.30 3.76
N VAL A 13 0.63 -0.98 3.50
CA VAL A 13 0.17 -1.69 2.31
C VAL A 13 -0.65 -2.88 2.76
N ARG A 14 -1.90 -2.94 2.30
CA ARG A 14 -2.85 -4.00 2.62
C ARG A 14 -3.19 -4.78 1.38
N ASP A 15 -2.99 -6.09 1.44
CA ASP A 15 -3.60 -7.04 0.52
C ASP A 15 -5.08 -7.22 0.92
N LEU A 16 -5.98 -6.82 0.03
CA LEU A 16 -7.43 -6.89 0.23
C LEU A 16 -8.01 -8.28 -0.07
N ILE A 17 -7.24 -9.18 -0.68
CA ILE A 17 -7.63 -10.57 -0.93
C ILE A 17 -7.22 -11.44 0.27
N GLY A 18 -5.93 -11.43 0.62
CA GLY A 18 -5.37 -12.24 1.70
C GLY A 18 -5.48 -11.61 3.09
N GLY A 19 -5.69 -10.29 3.16
CA GLY A 19 -5.80 -9.55 4.42
C GLY A 19 -4.47 -9.19 5.08
N GLU A 20 -3.33 -9.45 4.42
CA GLU A 20 -2.01 -9.11 4.94
C GLU A 20 -1.82 -7.58 4.99
N LEU A 21 -1.19 -7.09 6.06
CA LEU A 21 -0.86 -5.68 6.26
C LEU A 21 0.62 -5.54 6.57
N VAL A 22 1.35 -4.82 5.72
CA VAL A 22 2.78 -4.54 5.87
C VAL A 22 2.98 -3.04 6.02
N ALA A 23 3.94 -2.64 6.85
CA ALA A 23 4.30 -1.24 7.04
C ALA A 23 5.75 -0.99 6.63
N TYR A 24 5.98 0.01 5.78
CA TYR A 24 7.29 0.43 5.32
C TYR A 24 7.67 1.80 5.90
N PRO A 25 8.96 2.02 6.24
CA PRO A 25 9.49 3.37 6.43
C PRO A 25 9.33 4.19 5.14
N ALA A 26 8.97 5.47 5.27
CA ALA A 26 8.82 6.35 4.10
C ALA A 26 10.10 6.43 3.23
N SER A 27 11.28 6.30 3.83
CA SER A 27 12.57 6.31 3.13
C SER A 27 12.78 5.10 2.22
N GLU A 28 12.14 3.97 2.51
CA GLU A 28 12.24 2.73 1.73
C GLU A 28 11.09 2.58 0.74
N TRP A 29 9.98 3.28 0.99
CA TRP A 29 8.73 3.09 0.26
C TRP A 29 8.86 3.33 -1.24
N LEU A 30 9.59 4.34 -1.71
CA LEU A 30 9.67 4.60 -3.15
C LEU A 30 10.22 3.41 -3.95
N GLY A 31 11.14 2.62 -3.37
CA GLY A 31 11.62 1.39 -3.98
C GLY A 31 10.55 0.29 -3.97
N GLN A 32 9.84 0.14 -2.86
CA GLN A 32 8.77 -0.84 -2.69
C GLN A 32 7.54 -0.53 -3.54
N TYR A 33 7.20 0.75 -3.69
CA TYR A 33 6.14 1.23 -4.58
C TYR A 33 6.37 0.76 -6.01
N ALA A 34 7.59 0.94 -6.53
CA ALA A 34 7.92 0.46 -7.87
C ALA A 34 7.81 -1.08 -7.97
N ALA A 35 8.22 -1.81 -6.94
CA ALA A 35 8.10 -3.26 -6.88
C ALA A 35 6.64 -3.74 -6.88
N VAL A 36 5.77 -3.11 -6.06
CA VAL A 36 4.32 -3.35 -6.02
C VAL A 36 3.68 -3.14 -7.40
N ILE A 37 3.97 -2.00 -8.03
CA ILE A 37 3.39 -1.70 -9.35
C ILE A 37 3.91 -2.66 -10.42
N ASN A 38 5.20 -3.00 -10.41
CA ASN A 38 5.76 -3.97 -11.35
C ASN A 38 5.16 -5.37 -11.16
N GLY A 39 5.01 -5.84 -9.92
CA GLY A 39 4.37 -7.12 -9.62
C GLY A 39 2.92 -7.18 -10.09
N ALA A 40 2.16 -6.09 -9.94
CA ALA A 40 0.82 -5.99 -10.50
C ALA A 40 0.79 -6.01 -12.04
N ILE A 41 1.74 -5.33 -12.69
CA ILE A 41 1.88 -5.37 -14.16
C ILE A 41 2.23 -6.78 -14.64
N GLU A 42 3.16 -7.47 -13.98
CA GLU A 42 3.53 -8.85 -14.29
C GLU A 42 2.34 -9.81 -14.12
N THR A 43 1.59 -9.66 -13.02
CA THR A 43 0.37 -10.43 -12.77
C THR A 43 -0.68 -10.19 -13.85
N TRP A 44 -0.88 -8.94 -14.26
CA TRP A 44 -1.78 -8.59 -15.34
C TRP A 44 -1.33 -9.17 -16.70
N GLN A 45 -0.04 -9.15 -17.02
CA GLN A 45 0.47 -9.75 -18.25
C GLN A 45 0.19 -11.26 -18.31
N GLN A 46 0.25 -11.94 -17.16
CA GLN A 46 -0.04 -13.37 -17.04
C GLN A 46 -1.53 -13.69 -17.12
N SER A 47 -2.42 -12.70 -17.01
CA SER A 47 -3.87 -12.93 -17.00
C SER A 47 -4.51 -13.07 -18.39
N LEU A 48 -3.74 -12.86 -19.47
CA LEU A 48 -4.11 -13.16 -20.87
C LEU A 48 -5.49 -12.64 -21.30
N GLY A 49 -5.79 -11.37 -21.00
CA GLY A 49 -7.06 -10.71 -21.36
C GLY A 49 -7.77 -10.02 -20.20
N GLY A 50 -7.17 -10.05 -19.01
CA GLY A 50 -7.65 -9.30 -17.85
C GLY A 50 -7.33 -7.80 -17.89
N THR A 51 -7.64 -7.12 -16.79
CA THR A 51 -7.48 -5.67 -16.66
C THR A 51 -6.65 -5.31 -15.44
N ILE A 52 -5.97 -4.17 -15.52
CA ILE A 52 -5.26 -3.55 -14.39
C ILE A 52 -5.80 -2.13 -14.19
N ALA A 53 -6.04 -1.76 -12.94
CA ALA A 53 -6.38 -0.41 -12.54
C ALA A 53 -5.41 0.04 -11.45
N ILE A 54 -4.70 1.15 -11.69
CA ILE A 54 -3.83 1.80 -10.71
C ILE A 54 -4.41 3.19 -10.46
N THR A 55 -4.62 3.54 -9.20
CA THR A 55 -5.21 4.83 -8.80
C THR A 55 -4.46 5.44 -7.63
N GLY A 56 -4.45 6.77 -7.56
CA GLY A 56 -3.84 7.52 -6.46
C GLY A 56 -2.42 7.99 -6.75
N THR A 57 -1.66 8.21 -5.67
CA THR A 57 -0.26 8.66 -5.66
C THR A 57 0.58 7.67 -4.86
N PRO A 58 1.92 7.79 -4.84
CA PRO A 58 2.76 6.98 -3.97
C PRO A 58 2.35 7.07 -2.48
N GLU A 59 1.83 8.19 -2.01
CA GLU A 59 1.43 8.37 -0.61
C GLU A 59 0.09 7.72 -0.26
N GLN A 60 -0.81 7.58 -1.24
CA GLN A 60 -2.10 6.90 -1.06
C GLN A 60 -2.65 6.44 -2.39
N GLY A 61 -2.98 5.15 -2.49
CA GLY A 61 -3.50 4.59 -3.72
C GLY A 61 -3.94 3.14 -3.59
N ARG A 62 -4.26 2.57 -4.75
CA ARG A 62 -4.68 1.18 -4.88
C ARG A 62 -4.33 0.65 -6.26
N VAL A 63 -3.93 -0.62 -6.33
CA VAL A 63 -3.82 -1.38 -7.56
C VAL A 63 -4.71 -2.60 -7.49
N THR A 64 -5.48 -2.84 -8.55
CA THR A 64 -6.33 -4.02 -8.67
C THR A 64 -6.11 -4.65 -10.04
N VAL A 65 -5.92 -5.97 -10.06
CA VAL A 65 -5.82 -6.79 -11.27
C VAL A 65 -6.99 -7.75 -11.30
N ASN A 66 -7.69 -7.77 -12.43
CA ASN A 66 -8.67 -8.80 -12.75
C ASN A 66 -8.13 -9.72 -13.84
N ASP A 67 -8.47 -11.00 -13.79
CA ASP A 67 -8.22 -11.93 -14.89
C ASP A 67 -9.25 -11.79 -16.03
N ALA A 68 -9.12 -12.64 -17.06
CA ALA A 68 -10.01 -12.64 -18.21
C ALA A 68 -11.49 -12.94 -17.85
N ASP A 69 -11.73 -13.66 -16.76
CA ASP A 69 -13.06 -13.97 -16.23
C ASP A 69 -13.59 -12.90 -15.26
N ARG A 70 -12.84 -11.81 -15.09
CA ARG A 70 -13.12 -10.68 -14.18
C ARG A 70 -13.05 -11.06 -12.71
N VAL A 71 -12.31 -12.11 -12.37
CA VAL A 71 -11.98 -12.42 -10.97
C VAL A 71 -10.82 -11.53 -10.55
N ILE A 72 -10.94 -10.91 -9.38
CA ILE A 72 -9.86 -10.13 -8.78
C ILE A 72 -8.77 -11.11 -8.31
N VAL A 73 -7.58 -10.99 -8.88
CA VAL A 73 -6.43 -11.87 -8.61
C VAL A 73 -5.29 -11.16 -7.87
N LEU A 74 -5.30 -9.82 -7.86
CA LEU A 74 -4.43 -9.00 -7.01
C LEU A 74 -5.20 -7.74 -6.63
N ASP A 75 -5.15 -7.35 -5.36
CA ASP A 75 -5.80 -6.14 -4.88
C ASP A 75 -5.07 -5.56 -3.68
N GLU A 76 -4.26 -4.54 -3.92
CA GLU A 76 -3.43 -3.92 -2.89
C GLU A 76 -3.79 -2.45 -2.72
N GLN A 77 -3.97 -2.03 -1.48
CA GLN A 77 -4.21 -0.64 -1.11
C GLN A 77 -3.06 -0.12 -0.25
N TRP A 78 -2.66 1.13 -0.44
CA TRP A 78 -1.66 1.76 0.42
C TRP A 78 -2.04 3.16 0.87
N TRP A 79 -1.52 3.56 2.03
CA TRP A 79 -1.70 4.90 2.58
C TRP A 79 -0.61 5.27 3.58
N ALA A 80 -0.26 6.55 3.59
CA ALA A 80 0.66 7.13 4.55
C ALA A 80 -0.02 7.41 5.90
N VAL A 81 0.68 7.11 6.99
CA VAL A 81 0.26 7.38 8.36
C VAL A 81 1.45 7.94 9.13
N ALA A 82 1.23 9.06 9.79
CA ALA A 82 2.16 9.51 10.83
C ALA A 82 1.95 8.64 12.07
N VAL A 83 3.03 8.07 12.58
CA VAL A 83 3.06 7.21 13.76
C VAL A 83 4.02 7.79 14.79
N ASP A 84 3.80 7.47 16.06
CA ASP A 84 4.76 7.75 17.11
C ASP A 84 5.95 6.76 17.07
N ARG A 85 6.84 6.88 18.07
CA ARG A 85 8.05 6.06 18.18
C ARG A 85 7.74 4.57 18.35
N ASP A 86 6.56 4.25 18.88
CA ASP A 86 6.09 2.90 19.15
C ASP A 86 5.31 2.33 17.94
N GLY A 87 5.19 3.13 16.87
CA GLY A 87 4.48 2.75 15.64
C GLY A 87 2.97 2.94 15.73
N ILE A 88 2.49 3.64 16.76
CA ILE A 88 1.07 3.89 16.99
C ILE A 88 0.65 5.12 16.17
N PRO A 89 -0.44 5.06 15.39
CA PRO A 89 -0.93 6.23 14.66
C PRO A 89 -1.21 7.43 15.56
N ILE A 90 -0.74 8.62 15.17
CA ILE A 90 -0.92 9.85 15.96
C ILE A 90 -2.25 10.59 15.68
N SER A 91 -3.09 10.08 14.77
CA SER A 91 -4.44 10.60 14.53
C SER A 91 -5.50 9.50 14.58
N GLU A 92 -6.67 9.78 15.17
CA GLU A 92 -7.78 8.83 15.29
C GLU A 92 -8.24 8.28 13.93
N SER A 93 -8.27 9.13 12.90
CA SER A 93 -8.64 8.73 11.53
C SER A 93 -7.66 7.75 10.85
N ALA A 94 -6.46 7.60 11.39
CA ALA A 94 -5.48 6.64 10.90
C ALA A 94 -5.64 5.27 11.57
N GLY A 95 -6.21 5.21 12.78
CA GLY A 95 -6.51 3.96 13.50
C GLY A 95 -7.63 3.15 12.83
N ASP A 96 -8.68 3.81 12.33
CA ASP A 96 -9.80 3.16 11.61
C ASP A 96 -9.40 2.51 10.27
N ARG A 97 -8.17 2.78 9.79
CA ARG A 97 -7.66 2.26 8.51
C ARG A 97 -6.68 1.11 8.68
N LEU A 98 -6.21 0.82 9.90
CA LEU A 98 -5.37 -0.33 10.24
C LEU A 98 -6.24 -1.54 10.58
#